data_AF-A0A022Y121-F1
#
_entry.id   AF-A0A022Y121-F1
#
_cell.length_a   1.000
_cell.length_b   1.000
_cell.length_c   1.000
_cell.angle_alpha   90.00
_cell.angle_beta   90.00
_cell.angle_gamma   90.00
#
_symmetry.space_group_name_H-M   'P 1'
#
loop_
_entity.id
_entity.type
_entity.pdbx_description
1 polymer ?
#
loop_
_entity_poly.entity_id
_entity_poly.type
_entity_poly.pdbx_seq_one_letter_code
_entity_poly.pdbx_strand_id
1 'polypeptide(L)'
;MDAQLPSKLPFSKKRLRARIVLSYISDYVILIALIIGFFILDRVEPFHQPFALQNYTLHYPYAVNERVPIPLALAISGGFPVLVIVVYTIVLDGLFSHSKPVNIATGKRKLMGKYRLKDRLWELNCGILGLVLAQGAAFVITGALKNACGKPRPDLIDRCKPRTFEQPEFGLSNYTICTQTDHEILKDGFRSFPSGVYNTSPC
;
A
#
# COMPACT_ATOMS: atom_id res chain seq x y z
N MET A 1 11.85 -2.63 34.48
CA MET A 1 13.05 -2.03 33.83
C MET A 1 12.54 -1.09 32.77
N ASP A 2 12.20 0.12 33.19
CA ASP A 2 11.50 1.09 32.36
C ASP A 2 12.50 1.75 31.42
N ALA A 3 12.36 1.47 30.12
CA ALA A 3 13.16 2.09 29.08
C ALA A 3 12.82 3.58 29.00
N GLN A 4 13.52 4.39 29.78
CA GLN A 4 13.34 5.84 29.85
C GLN A 4 13.88 6.47 28.55
N LEU A 5 12.98 6.70 27.60
CA LEU A 5 13.27 7.35 26.32
C LEU A 5 13.95 8.72 26.55
N PRO A 6 15.00 9.06 25.79
CA PRO A 6 15.77 10.29 26.01
C PRO A 6 14.91 11.53 25.79
N SER A 7 14.78 12.35 26.84
CA SER A 7 13.92 13.55 26.90
C SER A 7 14.44 14.77 26.10
N LYS A 8 15.59 14.63 25.45
CA LYS A 8 16.26 15.69 24.68
C LYS A 8 16.86 15.11 23.41
N LEU A 9 16.51 15.69 22.26
CA LEU A 9 17.27 15.49 21.03
C LEU A 9 18.58 16.30 21.11
N PRO A 10 19.68 15.83 20.49
CA PRO A 10 20.98 16.51 20.56
C PRO A 10 21.04 17.89 19.86
N PHE A 11 19.94 18.38 19.28
CA PHE A 11 19.88 19.59 18.44
C PHE A 11 19.06 20.74 19.03
N SER A 12 18.37 20.56 20.17
CA SER A 12 17.56 21.62 20.77
C SER A 12 17.65 21.61 22.30
N LYS A 13 17.97 22.77 22.90
CA LYS A 13 17.92 22.98 24.35
C LYS A 13 16.48 23.06 24.90
N LYS A 14 15.46 23.15 24.03
CA LYS A 14 14.05 23.18 24.44
C LYS A 14 13.55 21.76 24.69
N ARG A 15 12.88 21.54 25.83
CA ARG A 15 12.17 20.29 26.13
C ARG A 15 11.20 20.02 24.98
N LEU A 16 11.30 18.86 24.33
CA LEU A 16 10.30 18.44 23.36
C LEU A 16 8.96 18.44 24.06
N ARG A 17 7.98 19.15 23.49
CA ARG A 17 6.61 19.08 23.99
C ARG A 17 6.19 17.61 23.92
N ALA A 18 5.72 17.06 25.04
CA ALA A 18 5.26 15.67 25.14
C ALA A 18 4.26 15.32 24.01
N ARG A 19 3.48 16.29 23.56
CA ARG A 19 2.58 16.18 22.39
C ARG A 19 3.27 15.70 21.11
N ILE A 20 4.49 16.17 20.81
CA ILE A 20 5.23 15.79 19.59
C ILE A 20 5.71 14.34 19.70
N VAL A 21 6.24 13.96 20.86
CA VAL A 21 6.70 12.59 21.12
C VAL A 21 5.53 11.61 21.10
N LEU A 22 4.39 11.99 21.68
CA LEU A 22 3.17 11.18 21.67
C LEU A 22 2.64 10.98 20.24
N SER A 23 2.61 12.03 19.41
CA SER A 23 2.23 11.92 18.00
C SER A 23 3.15 10.97 17.24
N TYR A 24 4.46 11.09 17.48
CA TYR A 24 5.45 10.23 16.82
C TYR A 24 5.25 8.76 17.21
N ILE A 25 5.02 8.48 18.50
CA ILE A 25 4.72 7.13 18.98
C ILE A 25 3.39 6.62 18.40
N SER A 26 2.34 7.43 18.35
CA SER A 26 1.06 7.00 17.79
C SER A 26 1.15 6.62 16.31
N ASP A 27 1.99 7.31 15.53
CA ASP A 27 2.18 7.00 14.11
C ASP A 27 2.81 5.61 13.91
N TYR A 28 3.77 5.21 14.75
CA TYR A 28 4.33 3.85 14.72
C TYR A 28 3.33 2.79 15.18
N VAL A 29 2.52 3.10 16.19
CA VAL A 29 1.47 2.18 16.66
C VAL A 29 0.44 1.95 15.54
N ILE A 30 0.03 3.00 14.84
CA ILE A 30 -0.88 2.91 13.69
C ILE A 30 -0.24 2.08 12.58
N LEU A 31 1.05 2.28 12.27
CA LEU A 31 1.75 1.48 11.27
C LEU A 31 1.77 -0.01 11.61
N ILE A 32 2.10 -0.36 12.86
CA ILE A 32 2.07 -1.76 13.32
C ILE A 32 0.65 -2.32 13.23
N ALA A 33 -0.36 -1.56 13.63
CA ALA A 33 -1.76 -1.96 13.53
C ALA A 33 -2.21 -2.20 12.08
N LEU A 34 -1.80 -1.35 11.13
CA LEU A 34 -2.07 -1.53 9.70
C LEU A 34 -1.39 -2.78 9.13
N ILE A 35 -0.14 -3.06 9.53
CA ILE A 35 0.57 -4.28 9.11
C ILE A 35 -0.16 -5.52 9.63
N ILE A 36 -0.50 -5.56 10.92
CA ILE A 36 -1.25 -6.66 11.53
C ILE A 36 -2.61 -6.82 10.85
N GLY A 37 -3.33 -5.70 10.64
CA GLY A 37 -4.62 -5.69 9.96
C GLY A 37 -4.55 -6.27 8.55
N PHE A 38 -3.52 -5.93 7.78
CA PHE A 38 -3.27 -6.48 6.46
C PHE A 38 -3.05 -8.01 6.49
N PHE A 39 -2.21 -8.51 7.40
CA PHE A 39 -1.99 -9.95 7.54
C PHE A 39 -3.27 -10.70 7.95
N ILE A 40 -4.07 -10.12 8.85
CA ILE A 40 -5.37 -10.71 9.24
C ILE A 40 -6.30 -10.76 8.04
N LEU A 41 -6.46 -9.64 7.32
CA LEU A 41 -7.30 -9.54 6.13
C LEU A 41 -6.88 -10.53 5.04
N ASP A 42 -5.58 -10.75 4.86
CA ASP A 42 -5.12 -11.68 3.85
C ASP A 42 -5.49 -13.12 4.18
N ARG A 43 -5.53 -13.49 5.47
CA ARG A 43 -5.97 -14.82 5.92
C ARG A 43 -7.47 -15.03 5.84
N VAL A 44 -8.28 -13.99 6.07
CA VAL A 44 -9.75 -14.07 6.01
C VAL A 44 -10.22 -14.47 4.61
N GLU A 45 -11.13 -15.44 4.56
CA GLU A 45 -11.79 -15.85 3.32
C GLU A 45 -12.74 -14.75 2.84
N PRO A 46 -12.72 -14.40 1.54
CA PRO A 46 -13.64 -13.42 0.99
C PRO A 46 -15.08 -13.97 0.99
N PHE A 47 -16.05 -13.06 0.94
CA PHE A 47 -17.43 -13.44 0.69
C PHE A 47 -17.55 -14.14 -0.67
N HIS A 48 -18.16 -15.32 -0.72
CA HIS A 48 -18.33 -16.07 -1.96
C HIS A 48 -19.66 -15.70 -2.60
N GLN A 49 -19.63 -14.74 -3.53
CA GLN A 49 -20.85 -14.37 -4.24
C GLN A 49 -21.28 -15.50 -5.19
N PRO A 50 -22.56 -15.91 -5.17
CA PRO A 50 -23.06 -16.92 -6.11
C PRO A 50 -23.02 -16.39 -7.55
N PHE A 51 -22.68 -17.25 -8.50
CA PHE A 51 -22.45 -16.89 -9.91
C PHE A 51 -23.18 -17.84 -10.88
N ALA A 52 -23.44 -17.37 -12.10
CA ALA A 52 -24.07 -18.18 -13.14
C ALA A 52 -23.00 -18.82 -14.04
N LEU A 53 -23.09 -20.14 -14.27
CA LEU A 53 -22.16 -20.90 -15.12
C LEU A 53 -22.27 -20.53 -16.60
N GLN A 54 -23.41 -19.97 -17.02
CA GLN A 54 -23.74 -19.63 -18.39
C GLN A 54 -23.23 -18.23 -18.76
N ASN A 55 -22.69 -17.49 -17.80
CA ASN A 55 -22.25 -16.13 -18.03
C ASN A 55 -20.87 -16.10 -18.71
N TYR A 56 -20.86 -15.77 -20.00
CA TYR A 56 -19.62 -15.70 -20.81
C TYR A 56 -18.59 -14.71 -20.25
N THR A 57 -19.01 -13.69 -19.48
CA THR A 57 -18.09 -12.70 -18.88
C THR A 57 -17.14 -13.28 -17.82
N LEU A 58 -17.39 -14.51 -17.36
CA LEU A 58 -16.59 -15.23 -16.37
C LEU A 58 -15.67 -16.31 -16.98
N HIS A 59 -15.63 -16.44 -18.31
CA HIS A 59 -14.91 -17.48 -19.04
C HIS A 59 -13.56 -17.01 -19.61
N TYR A 60 -13.01 -15.89 -19.13
CA TYR A 60 -11.70 -15.47 -19.60
C TYR A 60 -10.61 -16.47 -19.14
N PRO A 61 -9.58 -16.71 -19.96
CA PRO A 61 -8.51 -17.64 -19.62
C PRO A 61 -7.69 -17.12 -18.44
N TYR A 62 -7.33 -18.00 -17.53
CA TYR A 62 -6.46 -17.72 -16.41
C TYR A 62 -5.03 -17.48 -16.89
N ALA A 63 -4.53 -16.28 -16.63
CA ALA A 63 -3.14 -15.94 -16.92
C ALA A 63 -2.25 -16.46 -15.78
N VAL A 64 -1.57 -17.59 -16.00
CA VAL A 64 -0.60 -18.16 -15.05
C VAL A 64 0.52 -17.18 -14.74
N ASN A 65 0.95 -16.41 -15.76
CA ASN A 65 1.94 -15.35 -15.61
C ASN A 65 1.25 -13.99 -15.67
N GLU A 66 1.18 -13.30 -14.54
CA GLU A 66 0.73 -11.91 -14.50
C GLU A 66 1.71 -11.01 -15.26
N ARG A 67 1.20 -10.11 -16.12
CA ARG A 67 2.06 -9.18 -16.88
C ARG A 67 2.85 -8.24 -15.98
N VAL A 68 2.32 -7.94 -14.79
CA VAL A 68 2.97 -7.12 -13.78
C VAL A 68 2.86 -7.87 -12.45
N PRO A 69 3.92 -8.52 -11.97
CA PRO A 69 3.87 -9.23 -10.71
C PRO A 69 3.68 -8.22 -9.57
N ILE A 70 2.87 -8.60 -8.59
CA ILE A 70 2.55 -7.81 -7.38
C ILE A 70 3.80 -7.16 -6.72
N PRO A 71 4.94 -7.84 -6.49
CA PRO A 71 6.11 -7.21 -5.90
C PRO A 71 6.71 -6.10 -6.77
N LEU A 72 6.67 -6.25 -8.10
CA LEU A 72 7.15 -5.22 -9.02
C LEU A 72 6.21 -4.00 -9.01
N ALA A 73 4.89 -4.23 -9.00
CA ALA A 73 3.91 -3.15 -8.91
C ALA A 73 4.10 -2.33 -7.63
N LEU A 74 4.29 -3.01 -6.49
CA LEU A 74 4.54 -2.38 -5.20
C LEU A 74 5.88 -1.61 -5.18
N ALA A 75 6.92 -2.18 -5.77
CA ALA A 75 8.23 -1.54 -5.86
C ALA A 75 8.18 -0.25 -6.71
N ILE A 76 7.42 -0.25 -7.81
CA ILE A 76 7.24 0.94 -8.65
C ILE A 76 6.37 1.97 -7.93
N SER A 77 5.23 1.56 -7.37
CA SER A 77 4.29 2.49 -6.71
C SER A 77 4.84 3.11 -5.44
N GLY A 78 5.68 2.39 -4.68
CA GLY A 78 6.37 2.91 -3.51
C GLY A 78 7.69 3.60 -3.86
N GLY A 79 8.46 3.05 -4.79
CA GLY A 79 9.78 3.57 -5.16
C GLY A 79 9.71 4.92 -5.87
N PHE A 80 8.76 5.11 -6.77
CA PHE A 80 8.57 6.38 -7.48
C PHE A 80 8.33 7.57 -6.53
N PRO A 81 7.35 7.55 -5.60
CA PRO A 81 7.14 8.66 -4.67
C PRO A 81 8.31 8.84 -3.69
N VAL A 82 8.98 7.77 -3.25
CA VAL A 82 10.22 7.91 -2.44
C VAL A 82 11.28 8.68 -3.23
N LEU A 83 11.48 8.34 -4.51
CA LEU A 83 12.43 9.01 -5.38
C LEU A 83 12.06 10.50 -5.54
N VAL A 84 10.78 10.80 -5.75
CA VAL A 84 10.27 12.18 -5.83
C VAL A 84 10.54 12.95 -4.53
N ILE A 85 10.30 12.35 -3.35
CA ILE A 85 10.56 13.00 -2.06
C ILE A 85 12.07 13.26 -1.87
N VAL A 86 12.92 12.30 -2.25
CA VAL A 86 14.38 12.47 -2.20
C VAL A 86 14.84 13.59 -3.13
N VAL A 87 14.34 13.63 -4.37
CA VAL A 87 14.66 14.69 -5.33
C VAL A 87 14.15 16.04 -4.84
N TYR A 88 12.93 16.11 -4.30
CA TYR A 88 12.36 17.35 -3.76
C TYR A 88 13.21 17.92 -2.62
N THR A 89 13.55 17.09 -1.63
CA THR A 89 14.33 17.49 -0.44
C THR A 89 15.78 17.84 -0.75
N ILE A 90 16.38 17.25 -1.79
CA ILE A 90 17.75 17.54 -2.21
C ILE A 90 17.80 18.73 -3.19
N VAL A 91 16.92 18.76 -4.20
CA VAL A 91 16.99 19.71 -5.32
C VAL A 91 16.25 21.00 -4.99
N LEU A 92 14.95 20.97 -4.74
CA LEU A 92 14.16 22.20 -4.56
C LEU A 92 14.57 22.92 -3.28
N ASP A 93 14.72 22.14 -2.22
CA ASP A 93 15.18 22.57 -0.92
C ASP A 93 16.68 22.94 -0.88
N GLY A 94 17.47 22.40 -1.82
CA GLY A 94 18.87 22.76 -2.03
C GLY A 94 19.03 24.08 -2.78
N LEU A 95 18.27 24.23 -3.86
CA LEU A 95 18.35 25.31 -4.85
C LEU A 95 17.73 26.61 -4.32
N PHE A 96 16.51 26.55 -3.77
CA PHE A 96 15.71 27.70 -3.32
C PHE A 96 15.86 28.06 -1.84
N SER A 97 16.82 27.48 -1.12
CA SER A 97 17.08 27.87 0.27
C SER A 97 17.58 29.31 0.34
N HIS A 98 16.67 30.21 0.75
CA HIS A 98 16.78 31.66 0.66
C HIS A 98 17.76 32.29 1.68
N SER A 99 18.43 31.47 2.51
CA SER A 99 19.35 31.92 3.54
C SER A 99 20.66 31.13 3.46
N LYS A 100 21.49 31.40 2.44
CA LYS A 100 22.82 30.79 2.34
C LYS A 100 23.79 31.59 3.23
N PRO A 101 24.41 31.01 4.28
CA PRO A 101 25.42 31.72 5.05
C PRO A 101 26.64 31.96 4.17
N VAL A 102 26.95 33.24 3.92
CA VAL A 102 28.15 33.66 3.19
C VAL A 102 29.34 33.52 4.13
N ASN A 103 30.38 32.80 3.72
CA ASN A 103 31.65 32.82 4.44
C ASN A 103 32.34 34.15 4.16
N ILE A 104 32.33 35.05 5.15
CA ILE A 104 32.89 36.41 5.07
C ILE A 104 34.40 36.38 4.72
N ALA A 105 35.12 35.32 5.11
CA ALA A 105 36.56 35.18 4.88
C ALA A 105 36.97 34.76 3.45
N THR A 106 36.06 34.14 2.66
CA THR A 106 36.42 33.57 1.34
C THR A 106 35.44 33.94 0.22
N GLY A 107 34.33 34.62 0.53
CA GLY A 107 33.29 35.00 -0.44
C GLY A 107 32.54 33.82 -1.08
N LYS A 108 32.97 32.57 -0.81
CA LYS A 108 32.41 31.36 -1.40
C LYS A 108 31.16 30.91 -0.65
N ARG A 109 30.08 30.71 -1.40
CA ARG A 109 28.82 30.13 -0.93
C ARG A 109 29.05 28.64 -0.66
N LYS A 110 28.93 28.18 0.60
CA LYS A 110 28.93 26.73 0.87
C LYS A 110 27.60 26.13 0.43
N LEU A 111 27.64 25.23 -0.54
CA LEU A 111 26.45 24.57 -1.07
C LEU A 111 25.82 23.61 -0.04
N MET A 112 26.65 22.92 0.75
CA MET A 112 26.22 21.97 1.78
C MET A 112 26.99 22.17 3.09
N GLY A 113 26.26 22.36 4.18
CA GLY A 113 26.80 22.40 5.55
C GLY A 113 26.29 21.20 6.36
N LYS A 114 27.14 20.63 7.22
CA LYS A 114 26.87 19.43 8.03
C LYS A 114 25.59 19.51 8.89
N TYR A 115 25.28 20.70 9.44
CA TYR A 115 24.08 20.92 10.24
C TYR A 115 22.79 20.90 9.40
N ARG A 116 22.85 21.37 8.15
CA ARG A 116 21.71 21.40 7.21
C ARG A 116 21.29 20.01 6.74
N LEU A 117 22.24 19.07 6.61
CA LEU A 117 21.92 17.68 6.25
C LEU A 117 21.09 16.97 7.33
N LYS A 118 21.27 17.32 8.60
CA LYS A 118 20.51 16.73 9.71
C LYS A 118 19.02 17.07 9.61
N ASP A 119 18.71 18.34 9.36
CA ASP A 119 17.35 18.85 9.25
C ASP A 119 16.65 18.25 8.01
N ARG A 120 17.37 18.16 6.88
CA ARG A 120 16.86 17.51 5.66
C ARG A 120 16.60 16.01 5.84
N LEU A 121 17.47 15.31 6.57
CA LEU A 121 17.28 13.89 6.85
C LEU A 121 16.06 13.65 7.76
N TRP A 122 15.79 14.59 8.67
CA TRP A 122 14.59 14.56 9.50
C TRP A 122 13.32 14.80 8.69
N GLU A 123 13.33 15.80 7.79
CA GLU A 123 12.22 16.07 6.86
C GLU A 123 11.95 14.87 5.92
N LEU A 124 13.00 14.25 5.40
CA LEU A 124 12.92 13.04 4.58
C LEU A 124 12.31 11.88 5.37
N ASN A 125 12.75 11.66 6.61
CA ASN A 125 12.22 10.60 7.47
C ASN A 125 10.72 10.79 7.73
N CYS A 126 10.27 12.01 8.03
CA CYS A 126 8.85 12.31 8.19
C CYS A 126 8.06 12.07 6.90
N GLY A 127 8.61 12.46 5.74
CA GLY A 127 7.99 12.21 4.43
C GLY A 127 7.84 10.71 4.13
N ILE A 128 8.87 9.91 4.43
CA ILE A 128 8.84 8.45 4.24
C ILE A 128 7.81 7.81 5.16
N LEU A 129 7.78 8.19 6.45
CA LEU A 129 6.79 7.64 7.40
C LEU A 129 5.36 7.93 6.95
N GLY A 130 5.08 9.15 6.48
CA GLY A 130 3.77 9.52 5.94
C GLY A 130 3.39 8.71 4.69
N LEU A 131 4.35 8.46 3.80
CA LEU A 131 4.14 7.64 2.61
C LEU A 131 3.81 6.19 2.98
N VAL A 132 4.55 5.57 3.89
CA VAL A 132 4.31 4.18 4.32
C VAL A 132 2.96 4.06 5.01
N LEU A 133 2.57 5.04 5.83
CA LEU A 133 1.26 5.07 6.48
C LEU A 133 0.13 5.14 5.46
N ALA A 134 0.22 6.07 4.49
CA ALA A 134 -0.78 6.22 3.45
C ALA A 134 -0.92 4.94 2.60
N GLN A 135 0.21 4.34 2.22
CA GLN A 135 0.23 3.10 1.45
C GLN A 135 -0.35 1.91 2.23
N GLY A 136 0.01 1.78 3.52
CA GLY A 136 -0.52 0.74 4.40
C GLY A 136 -2.03 0.87 4.61
N ALA A 137 -2.53 2.08 4.83
CA ALA A 137 -3.96 2.35 4.96
C ALA A 137 -4.71 1.98 3.66
N ALA A 138 -4.16 2.34 2.50
CA ALA A 138 -4.75 1.98 1.21
C ALA A 138 -4.84 0.45 1.03
N PHE A 139 -3.81 -0.32 1.42
CA PHE A 139 -3.85 -1.79 1.33
C PHE A 139 -4.87 -2.43 2.27
N VAL A 140 -4.97 -1.95 3.51
CA VAL A 140 -5.95 -2.46 4.47
C VAL A 140 -7.37 -2.16 4.00
N ILE A 141 -7.65 -0.93 3.57
CA ILE A 141 -8.98 -0.53 3.10
C ILE A 141 -9.38 -1.32 1.85
N THR A 142 -8.48 -1.42 0.86
CA THR A 142 -8.75 -2.16 -0.38
C THR A 142 -8.89 -3.67 -0.13
N GLY A 143 -8.06 -4.24 0.75
CA GLY A 143 -8.16 -5.65 1.15
C GLY A 143 -9.48 -5.95 1.87
N ALA A 144 -9.91 -5.06 2.78
CA ALA A 144 -11.21 -5.18 3.45
C ALA A 144 -12.36 -5.13 2.44
N LEU A 145 -12.31 -4.21 1.49
CA LEU A 145 -13.36 -4.08 0.46
C LEU A 145 -13.39 -5.29 -0.48
N LYS A 146 -12.23 -5.85 -0.84
CA LYS A 146 -12.12 -7.09 -1.63
C LYS A 146 -12.76 -8.27 -0.92
N ASN A 147 -12.49 -8.42 0.37
CA ASN A 147 -13.06 -9.50 1.16
C ASN A 147 -14.56 -9.31 1.41
N ALA A 148 -15.01 -8.07 1.59
CA ALA A 148 -16.42 -7.76 1.86
C ALA A 148 -17.31 -7.88 0.63
N CYS A 149 -16.88 -7.37 -0.54
CA CYS A 149 -17.68 -7.41 -1.76
C CYS A 149 -17.67 -8.79 -2.41
N GLY A 150 -16.55 -9.52 -2.37
CA GLY A 150 -16.52 -10.90 -2.87
C GLY A 150 -16.80 -11.05 -4.37
N LYS A 151 -16.66 -9.98 -5.15
CA LYS A 151 -17.06 -9.97 -6.55
C LYS A 151 -16.22 -10.97 -7.36
N PRO A 152 -16.83 -11.84 -8.17
CA PRO A 152 -16.10 -12.78 -9.02
C PRO A 152 -15.30 -12.06 -10.13
N ARG A 153 -14.07 -12.52 -10.35
CA ARG A 153 -13.21 -12.09 -11.47
C ARG A 153 -13.69 -12.67 -12.81
N PRO A 154 -13.36 -12.01 -13.93
CA PRO A 154 -13.72 -12.50 -15.27
C PRO A 154 -13.06 -13.84 -15.65
N ASP A 155 -12.03 -14.30 -14.93
CA ASP A 155 -11.35 -15.58 -15.12
C ASP A 155 -11.73 -16.64 -14.06
N LEU A 156 -12.86 -16.45 -13.36
CA LEU A 156 -13.28 -17.33 -12.26
C LEU A 156 -13.54 -18.77 -12.72
N ILE A 157 -14.20 -18.98 -13.86
CA ILE A 157 -14.59 -20.34 -14.30
C ILE A 157 -13.35 -21.18 -14.61
N ASP A 158 -12.33 -20.58 -15.24
CA ASP A 158 -11.09 -21.27 -15.57
C ASP A 158 -10.25 -21.62 -14.31
N ARG A 159 -10.28 -20.74 -13.29
CA ARG A 159 -9.68 -21.01 -11.98
C ARG A 159 -10.43 -22.10 -11.20
N CYS A 160 -11.76 -22.06 -11.24
CA CYS A 160 -12.67 -22.92 -10.48
C CYS A 160 -12.66 -24.36 -11.00
N LYS A 161 -12.59 -24.56 -12.33
CA LYS A 161 -12.71 -25.87 -13.00
C LYS A 161 -13.94 -26.64 -12.47
N PRO A 162 -15.16 -26.24 -12.87
CA PRO A 162 -16.37 -26.81 -12.29
C PRO A 162 -16.50 -28.32 -12.60
N ARG A 163 -17.05 -29.08 -11.66
CA ARG A 163 -17.34 -30.53 -11.84
C ARG A 163 -18.37 -30.79 -12.93
N THR A 164 -19.38 -29.93 -13.01
CA THR A 164 -20.49 -30.00 -13.96
C THR A 164 -20.78 -28.61 -14.49
N PHE A 165 -21.20 -28.53 -15.76
CA PHE A 165 -21.66 -27.28 -16.38
C PHE A 165 -23.19 -27.13 -16.34
N GLU A 166 -23.86 -28.05 -15.65
CA GLU A 166 -25.31 -28.03 -15.48
C GLU A 166 -25.69 -26.93 -14.49
N GLN A 167 -26.47 -25.95 -14.93
CA GLN A 167 -27.06 -24.96 -14.04
C GLN A 167 -28.24 -25.58 -13.30
N PRO A 168 -28.43 -25.29 -12.01
CA PRO A 168 -29.71 -25.56 -11.36
C PRO A 168 -30.84 -24.84 -12.10
N GLU A 169 -31.96 -25.54 -12.34
CA GLU A 169 -33.11 -25.09 -13.15
C GLU A 169 -33.60 -23.66 -12.84
N PHE A 170 -33.48 -23.23 -11.57
CA PHE A 170 -33.82 -21.87 -11.13
C PHE A 170 -32.83 -21.34 -10.09
N GLY A 171 -31.52 -21.29 -10.41
CA GLY A 171 -30.54 -20.81 -9.43
C GLY A 171 -29.19 -20.36 -9.96
N LEU A 172 -28.42 -19.80 -9.03
CA LEU A 172 -27.00 -19.49 -9.19
C LEU A 172 -26.17 -20.66 -8.62
N SER A 173 -25.01 -20.91 -9.21
CA SER A 173 -24.03 -21.87 -8.71
C SER A 173 -23.17 -21.25 -7.59
N ASN A 174 -22.67 -22.10 -6.70
CA ASN A 174 -21.80 -21.73 -5.58
C ASN A 174 -20.36 -22.23 -5.81
N TYR A 175 -19.42 -21.72 -5.02
CA TYR A 175 -18.01 -22.12 -5.05
C TYR A 175 -17.76 -23.62 -4.80
N THR A 176 -18.72 -24.35 -4.22
CA THR A 176 -18.62 -25.80 -3.93
C THR A 176 -18.55 -26.68 -5.18
N ILE A 177 -18.91 -26.16 -6.35
CA ILE A 177 -18.82 -26.87 -7.63
C ILE A 177 -17.38 -26.94 -8.17
N CYS A 178 -16.48 -26.09 -7.65
CA CYS A 178 -15.09 -26.01 -8.08
C CYS A 178 -14.30 -27.27 -7.68
N THR A 179 -13.47 -27.78 -8.59
CA THR A 179 -12.56 -28.91 -8.32
C THR A 179 -11.15 -28.49 -7.95
N GLN A 180 -10.85 -27.19 -8.04
CA GLN A 180 -9.52 -26.65 -7.79
C GLN A 180 -8.99 -27.07 -6.42
N THR A 181 -7.76 -27.59 -6.39
CA THR A 181 -7.08 -28.04 -5.17
C THR A 181 -6.37 -26.90 -4.44
N ASP A 182 -6.03 -25.84 -5.16
CA ASP A 182 -5.37 -24.66 -4.59
C ASP A 182 -6.41 -23.61 -4.15
N HIS A 183 -6.59 -23.51 -2.83
CA HIS A 183 -7.51 -22.55 -2.22
C HIS A 183 -7.10 -21.10 -2.43
N GLU A 184 -5.81 -20.79 -2.61
CA GLU A 184 -5.34 -19.41 -2.81
C GLU A 184 -5.71 -18.90 -4.21
N ILE A 185 -5.65 -19.77 -5.23
CA ILE A 185 -6.09 -19.45 -6.60
C ILE A 185 -7.60 -19.15 -6.64
N LEU A 186 -8.39 -19.97 -5.93
CA LEU A 186 -9.84 -19.79 -5.84
C LEU A 186 -10.18 -18.51 -5.07
N LYS A 187 -9.49 -18.26 -3.95
CA LYS A 187 -9.63 -17.06 -3.12
C LYS A 187 -9.34 -15.78 -3.90
N ASP A 188 -8.27 -15.75 -4.70
CA ASP A 188 -7.96 -14.61 -5.56
C ASP A 188 -9.03 -14.38 -6.63
N GLY A 189 -9.71 -15.44 -7.07
CA GLY A 189 -10.85 -15.39 -8.01
C GLY A 189 -12.06 -14.59 -7.51
N PHE A 190 -12.27 -14.51 -6.20
CA PHE A 190 -13.35 -13.71 -5.57
C PHE A 190 -12.90 -12.32 -5.09
N ARG A 191 -11.62 -11.96 -5.30
CA ARG A 191 -11.03 -10.67 -4.91
C ARG A 191 -10.87 -9.73 -6.11
N SER A 192 -11.96 -9.39 -6.80
CA SER A 192 -11.91 -8.54 -8.01
C SER A 192 -12.18 -7.05 -7.79
N PHE A 193 -12.99 -6.68 -6.81
CA PHE A 193 -13.39 -5.28 -6.55
C PHE A 193 -12.73 -4.75 -5.27
N PRO A 194 -12.18 -3.53 -5.24
CA PRO A 194 -12.15 -2.53 -6.31
C PRO A 194 -11.04 -2.81 -7.34
N SER A 195 -11.33 -2.53 -8.61
CA SER A 195 -10.30 -2.49 -9.66
C SER A 195 -9.50 -1.20 -9.53
N GLY A 196 -8.16 -1.29 -9.60
CA GLY A 196 -7.29 -0.10 -9.52
C GLY A 196 -7.47 0.88 -10.68
N VAL A 197 -8.12 0.45 -11.76
CA VAL A 197 -8.52 1.28 -12.89
C VAL A 197 -10.04 1.39 -12.85
N TYR A 198 -10.55 2.60 -12.57
CA TYR A 198 -11.90 2.97 -12.92
C TYR A 198 -11.88 3.26 -14.42
N ASN A 199 -12.08 2.23 -15.24
CA ASN A 199 -12.35 2.47 -16.64
C ASN A 199 -13.78 3.01 -16.71
N THR A 200 -13.95 4.31 -16.49
CA THR A 200 -15.08 5.08 -16.97
C THR A 200 -14.99 5.08 -18.50
N SER A 201 -15.40 3.97 -19.11
CA SER A 201 -15.81 3.98 -20.50
C SER A 201 -17.27 4.42 -20.50
N PRO A 202 -17.62 5.57 -21.11
CA PRO A 202 -19.02 5.82 -21.40
C PRO A 202 -19.45 4.76 -22.43
N CYS A 203 -20.72 4.36 -22.30
CA CYS A 203 -21.41 3.43 -23.17
C CYS A 203 -21.15 3.68 -24.67
#